data_AF-A0A355YI77-F1
#
_entry.id   AF-A0A355YI77-F1
#
_cell.length_a   1.000
_cell.length_b   1.000
_cell.length_c   1.000
_cell.angle_alpha   90.00
_cell.angle_beta   90.00
_cell.angle_gamma   90.00
#
_symmetry.space_group_name_H-M   'P 1'
#
loop_
_entity.id
_entity.type
_entity.pdbx_description
1 polymer ?
#
loop_
_entity_poly.entity_id
_entity_poly.type
_entity_poly.pdbx_seq_one_letter_code
_entity_poly.pdbx_strand_id
1 'polypeptide(L)'
;GGGIPVIRQGNHLKGASAVIDKDFASCLLAKELDADFLIILTAVEQVALNFGKPGETWLKQVSPQEAVEYIRQGHFAPGSMLPKVQAAVDFAESKPGRKALITLLEKSRDAIQGKTGTMFSL
;
A
#
# COMPACT_ATOMS: atom_id res chain seq x y z
N GLY A 1 8.80 -4.38 11.40
CA GLY A 1 9.51 -3.49 10.48
C GLY A 1 9.74 -4.19 9.16
N GLY A 2 10.02 -3.44 8.09
CA GLY A 2 10.20 -3.94 6.73
C GLY A 2 11.59 -4.50 6.39
N GLY A 3 12.46 -4.64 7.39
CA GLY A 3 13.83 -5.12 7.22
C GLY A 3 14.76 -4.59 8.31
N ILE A 4 16.01 -5.07 8.34
CA ILE A 4 17.06 -4.55 9.22
C ILE A 4 17.64 -3.29 8.56
N PRO A 5 17.52 -2.10 9.16
CA PRO A 5 18.06 -0.88 8.56
C PRO A 5 19.59 -0.92 8.57
N VAL A 6 20.17 -0.71 7.40
CA VAL A 6 21.62 -0.58 7.21
C VAL A 6 21.94 0.66 6.39
N ILE A 7 23.05 1.31 6.70
CA ILE A 7 23.62 2.40 5.92
C ILE A 7 24.94 1.94 5.30
N ARG A 8 25.19 2.35 4.04
CA ARG A 8 26.46 2.09 3.37
C ARG A 8 27.53 3.03 3.90
N GLN A 9 28.66 2.49 4.35
CA GLN A 9 29.87 3.22 4.73
C GLN A 9 31.05 2.67 3.94
N GLY A 10 31.37 3.34 2.83
CA GLY A 10 32.31 2.81 1.84
C GLY A 10 31.83 1.46 1.28
N ASN A 11 32.64 0.42 1.47
CA ASN A 11 32.35 -0.95 1.02
C ASN A 11 31.64 -1.81 2.08
N HIS A 12 31.28 -1.25 3.22
CA HIS A 12 30.64 -1.97 4.32
C HIS A 12 29.20 -1.49 4.56
N LEU A 13 28.39 -2.39 5.14
CA LEU A 13 27.06 -2.07 5.66
C LEU A 13 27.12 -2.00 7.18
N LYS A 14 26.56 -0.94 7.76
CA LYS A 14 26.46 -0.75 9.21
C LYS A 14 24.99 -0.67 9.61
N GLY A 15 24.60 -1.42 10.64
CA GLY A 15 23.27 -1.34 11.22
C GLY A 15 22.95 0.07 11.74
N ALA A 16 21.70 0.50 11.55
CA ALA A 16 21.20 1.78 12.04
C ALA A 16 19.98 1.58 12.96
N SER A 17 19.88 2.40 14.01
CA SER A 17 18.73 2.43 14.90
C SER A 17 17.58 3.21 14.25
N ALA A 18 16.84 2.53 13.37
CA ALA A 18 15.67 3.06 12.67
C ALA A 18 14.60 1.98 12.49
N VAL A 19 13.41 2.37 12.04
CA VAL A 19 12.36 1.43 11.63
C VAL A 19 12.05 1.67 10.16
N ILE A 20 12.12 0.62 9.37
CA ILE A 20 11.63 0.64 7.98
C ILE A 20 10.15 0.27 8.00
N ASP A 21 9.33 1.09 7.34
CA ASP A 21 7.93 0.75 7.12
C ASP A 21 7.82 -0.47 6.19
N LYS A 22 7.02 -1.45 6.58
CA LYS A 22 6.90 -2.72 5.85
C LYS A 22 6.16 -2.59 4.53
N ASP A 23 5.23 -1.63 4.41
CA ASP A 23 4.41 -1.45 3.22
C ASP A 23 5.30 -0.81 2.12
N PHE A 24 6.14 0.17 2.49
CA PHE A 24 7.14 0.73 1.58
C PHE A 24 8.26 -0.26 1.21
N ALA A 25 8.75 -1.05 2.17
CA ALA A 25 9.74 -2.09 1.87
C ALA A 25 9.19 -3.14 0.89
N SER A 26 7.93 -3.55 1.08
CA SER A 26 7.25 -4.50 0.19
C SER A 26 7.01 -3.89 -1.19
N CYS A 27 6.64 -2.61 -1.27
CA CYS A 27 6.52 -1.87 -2.52
C CYS A 27 7.84 -1.89 -3.30
N LEU A 28 8.94 -1.48 -2.65
CA LEU A 28 10.27 -1.48 -3.28
C LEU A 28 10.65 -2.88 -3.77
N LEU A 29 10.52 -3.90 -2.91
CA LEU A 29 10.84 -5.28 -3.29
C LEU A 29 9.99 -5.76 -4.48
N ALA A 30 8.70 -5.47 -4.49
CA ALA A 30 7.81 -5.86 -5.58
C ALA A 30 8.20 -5.18 -6.91
N LYS A 31 8.66 -3.92 -6.87
CA LYS A 31 9.18 -3.23 -8.06
C LYS A 31 10.45 -3.87 -8.59
N GLU A 32 11.40 -4.19 -7.71
CA GLU A 32 12.68 -4.82 -8.04
C GLU A 32 12.52 -6.25 -8.59
N LEU A 33 11.50 -6.98 -8.14
CA LEU A 33 11.16 -8.32 -8.64
C LEU A 33 10.34 -8.31 -9.94
N ASP A 34 10.07 -7.13 -10.50
CA ASP A 34 9.13 -6.92 -11.61
C ASP A 34 7.76 -7.59 -11.42
N ALA A 35 7.22 -7.53 -10.21
CA ALA A 35 5.91 -8.12 -9.93
C ALA A 35 4.78 -7.38 -10.69
N ASP A 36 3.75 -8.11 -11.06
CA ASP A 36 2.51 -7.56 -11.63
C ASP A 36 1.55 -7.05 -10.54
N PHE A 37 1.65 -7.61 -9.34
CA PHE A 37 0.65 -7.46 -8.29
C PHE A 37 1.26 -7.32 -6.90
N LEU A 38 0.88 -6.28 -6.16
CA LEU A 38 1.25 -6.07 -4.76
C LEU A 38 0.00 -6.21 -3.88
N ILE A 39 0.04 -7.12 -2.90
CA ILE A 39 -1.08 -7.33 -1.97
C ILE A 39 -0.66 -6.92 -0.57
N ILE A 40 -1.35 -5.94 -0.01
CA ILE A 40 -1.18 -5.48 1.37
C ILE A 40 -2.36 -5.99 2.20
N LEU A 41 -2.05 -6.90 3.12
CA LEU A 41 -3.05 -7.50 4.01
C LEU A 41 -3.16 -6.71 5.32
N THR A 42 -4.40 -6.38 5.69
CA THR A 42 -4.73 -5.55 6.86
C THR A 42 -5.97 -6.09 7.60
N ALA A 43 -6.42 -5.36 8.62
CA ALA A 43 -7.56 -5.74 9.47
C ALA A 43 -8.93 -5.31 8.93
N VAL A 44 -8.99 -4.70 7.74
CA VAL A 44 -10.23 -4.23 7.10
C VAL A 44 -10.34 -4.78 5.69
N GLU A 45 -11.57 -5.01 5.24
CA GLU A 45 -11.83 -5.61 3.92
C GLU A 45 -11.50 -4.66 2.78
N GLN A 46 -11.79 -3.37 2.97
CA GLN A 46 -11.57 -2.31 1.99
C GLN A 46 -11.02 -1.08 2.68
N VAL A 47 -10.44 -0.17 1.90
CA VAL A 47 -10.07 1.18 2.33
C VAL A 47 -11.32 2.04 2.33
N ALA A 48 -11.48 2.90 3.34
CA ALA A 48 -12.60 3.83 3.42
C ALA A 48 -12.13 5.28 3.38
N LEU A 49 -12.93 6.15 2.74
CA LEU A 49 -12.95 7.57 3.02
C LEU A 49 -13.78 7.82 4.27
N ASN A 50 -13.43 8.86 5.04
CA ASN A 50 -14.14 9.24 6.27
C ASN A 50 -14.33 8.09 7.26
N PHE A 51 -13.33 7.21 7.40
CA PHE A 51 -13.41 6.03 8.27
C PHE A 51 -13.82 6.41 9.70
N GLY A 52 -14.90 5.78 10.19
CA GLY A 52 -15.49 6.02 11.51
C GLY A 52 -16.22 7.36 11.66
N LYS A 53 -16.53 8.07 10.57
CA LYS A 53 -17.22 9.38 10.56
C LYS A 53 -18.48 9.35 9.70
N PRO A 54 -19.39 10.33 9.85
CA PRO A 54 -20.49 10.52 8.91
C PRO A 54 -19.98 10.65 7.46
N GLY A 55 -20.62 9.94 6.52
CA GLY A 55 -20.18 9.91 5.13
C GLY A 55 -19.03 8.93 4.85
N GLU A 56 -18.84 7.91 5.70
CA GLU A 56 -17.94 6.79 5.44
C GLU A 56 -18.26 6.13 4.09
N THR A 57 -17.26 5.99 3.23
CA THR A 57 -17.42 5.41 1.89
C THR A 57 -16.30 4.41 1.62
N TRP A 58 -16.68 3.15 1.38
CA TRP A 58 -15.75 2.07 1.05
C TRP A 58 -15.34 2.10 -0.41
N LEU A 59 -14.03 2.04 -0.66
CA LEU A 59 -13.44 2.13 -1.98
C LEU A 59 -13.27 0.73 -2.59
N LYS A 60 -13.74 0.55 -3.83
CA LYS A 60 -13.58 -0.71 -4.59
C LYS A 60 -12.39 -0.64 -5.55
N GLN A 61 -12.36 0.38 -6.39
CA GLN A 61 -11.30 0.64 -7.35
C GLN A 61 -10.96 2.13 -7.25
N VAL A 62 -9.66 2.43 -7.28
CA VAL A 62 -9.15 3.79 -7.10
C VAL A 62 -7.98 3.97 -8.05
N SER A 63 -8.03 5.00 -8.88
CA SER A 63 -6.86 5.41 -9.65
C SER A 63 -5.82 6.05 -8.74
N PRO A 64 -4.52 5.96 -9.06
CA PRO A 64 -3.49 6.68 -8.33
C PRO A 64 -3.79 8.18 -8.14
N GLN A 65 -4.37 8.82 -9.15
CA GLN A 65 -4.73 10.24 -9.12
C GLN A 65 -5.81 10.54 -8.08
N GLU A 66 -6.87 9.73 -8.02
CA GLU A 66 -7.91 9.84 -6.98
C GLU A 66 -7.33 9.59 -5.60
N ALA A 67 -6.48 8.56 -5.44
CA ALA A 67 -5.88 8.24 -4.17
C ALA A 67 -4.98 9.37 -3.65
N VAL A 68 -4.21 10.03 -4.52
CA VAL A 68 -3.40 11.22 -4.17
C VAL A 68 -4.30 12.35 -3.66
N GLU A 69 -5.44 12.58 -4.29
CA GLU A 69 -6.39 13.59 -3.84
C GLU A 69 -6.99 13.23 -2.48
N TYR A 70 -7.38 11.97 -2.26
CA TYR A 70 -7.87 11.51 -0.96
C TYR A 70 -6.81 11.60 0.16
N ILE A 71 -5.54 11.38 -0.17
CA ILE A 71 -4.42 11.61 0.74
C ILE A 71 -4.35 13.10 1.14
N ARG A 72 -4.43 14.02 0.16
CA ARG A 72 -4.40 15.47 0.42
C ARG A 72 -5.57 15.93 1.28
N GLN A 73 -6.74 15.33 1.10
CA GLN A 73 -7.94 15.57 1.90
C GLN A 73 -7.85 14.97 3.32
N GLY A 74 -6.80 14.20 3.63
CA GLY A 74 -6.53 13.70 4.97
C GLY A 74 -7.44 12.53 5.38
N HIS A 75 -7.95 11.75 4.43
CA HIS A 75 -8.83 10.62 4.74
C HIS A 75 -8.13 9.45 5.44
N PHE A 76 -6.80 9.31 5.31
CA PHE A 76 -6.06 8.14 5.78
C PHE A 76 -5.15 8.47 6.98
N ALA A 77 -5.22 7.65 8.04
CA ALA A 77 -4.44 7.86 9.25
C ALA A 77 -2.93 7.57 9.02
N PRO A 78 -2.02 8.46 9.48
CA PRO A 78 -0.58 8.40 9.17
C PRO A 78 0.14 7.18 9.76
N GLY A 79 -0.35 6.63 10.87
CA GLY A 79 0.26 5.46 11.53
C GLY A 79 -0.28 4.10 11.06
N SER A 80 -1.23 4.07 10.10
CA SER A 80 -1.88 2.81 9.71
C SER A 80 -2.20 2.74 8.22
N MET A 81 -3.22 3.46 7.76
CA MET A 81 -3.75 3.33 6.41
C MET A 81 -2.98 4.17 5.39
N LEU A 82 -2.50 5.35 5.78
CA LEU A 82 -1.76 6.24 4.87
C LEU A 82 -0.54 5.57 4.23
N PRO A 83 0.40 4.92 4.96
CA PRO A 83 1.55 4.26 4.34
C PRO A 83 1.14 3.13 3.39
N LYS A 84 0.00 2.46 3.63
CA LYS A 84 -0.52 1.39 2.75
C LYS A 84 -1.01 1.96 1.43
N VAL A 85 -1.80 3.03 1.50
CA VAL A 85 -2.30 3.71 0.30
C VAL A 85 -1.15 4.31 -0.48
N GLN A 86 -0.18 4.94 0.19
CA GLN A 86 1.01 5.48 -0.48
C GLN A 86 1.82 4.39 -1.17
N ALA A 87 2.08 3.26 -0.51
CA ALA A 87 2.76 2.12 -1.11
C ALA A 87 1.98 1.51 -2.29
N ALA A 88 0.66 1.41 -2.18
CA ALA A 88 -0.21 0.89 -3.25
C ALA A 88 -0.21 1.80 -4.49
N VAL A 89 -0.34 3.12 -4.29
CA VAL A 89 -0.25 4.14 -5.34
C VAL A 89 1.11 4.08 -6.03
N ASP A 90 2.19 4.13 -5.23
CA ASP A 90 3.57 4.11 -5.73
C ASP A 90 3.88 2.83 -6.54
N PHE A 91 3.32 1.68 -6.17
CA PHE A 91 3.44 0.45 -6.95
C PHE A 91 2.62 0.49 -8.24
N ALA A 92 1.34 0.89 -8.16
CA ALA A 92 0.44 0.91 -9.32
C ALA A 92 0.92 1.88 -10.42
N GLU A 93 1.51 3.02 -10.06
CA GLU A 93 2.05 4.00 -11.01
C GLU A 93 3.38 3.59 -11.62
N SER A 94 4.11 2.67 -10.99
CA SER A 94 5.51 2.40 -11.36
C SER A 94 5.69 1.72 -12.72
N LYS A 95 4.65 1.08 -13.26
CA LYS A 95 4.65 0.45 -14.60
C LYS A 95 3.22 0.21 -15.08
N PRO A 96 2.90 0.41 -16.37
CA PRO A 96 1.60 0.02 -16.92
C PRO A 96 1.26 -1.44 -16.63
N GLY A 97 0.01 -1.70 -16.27
CA GLY A 97 -0.49 -3.04 -15.96
C GLY A 97 -0.28 -3.50 -14.52
N ARG A 98 0.56 -2.82 -13.72
CA ARG A 98 0.70 -3.12 -12.29
C ARG A 98 -0.56 -2.77 -11.52
N LYS A 99 -0.86 -3.59 -10.53
CA LYS A 99 -2.01 -3.41 -9.64
C LYS A 99 -1.60 -3.61 -8.19
N ALA A 100 -2.10 -2.76 -7.31
CA ALA A 100 -1.99 -2.98 -5.87
C ALA A 100 -3.37 -3.26 -5.25
N LEU A 101 -3.41 -4.10 -4.23
CA LEU A 101 -4.62 -4.52 -3.56
C LEU A 101 -4.45 -4.38 -2.05
N ILE A 102 -5.37 -3.67 -1.41
CA ILE A 102 -5.48 -3.62 0.05
C ILE A 102 -6.74 -4.38 0.47
N THR A 103 -6.60 -5.39 1.32
CA THR A 103 -7.74 -6.19 1.82
C THR A 103 -7.38 -6.95 3.11
N LEU A 104 -8.32 -7.73 3.66
CA LEU A 104 -8.05 -8.64 4.76
C LEU A 104 -7.56 -10.01 4.29
N LEU A 105 -6.75 -10.68 5.13
CA LEU A 105 -6.13 -11.98 4.81
C LEU A 105 -7.16 -13.02 4.34
N GLU A 106 -8.28 -13.15 5.03
CA GLU A 106 -9.32 -14.15 4.76
C GLU A 106 -10.03 -13.92 3.41
N LYS A 107 -10.02 -12.67 2.91
CA LYS A 107 -10.63 -12.29 1.64
C LYS A 107 -9.64 -12.25 0.48
N SER A 108 -8.34 -12.47 0.73
CA SER A 108 -7.28 -12.36 -0.28
C SER A 108 -7.60 -13.11 -1.59
N ARG A 109 -8.12 -14.34 -1.51
CA ARG A 109 -8.52 -15.13 -2.68
C ARG A 109 -9.59 -14.43 -3.53
N ASP A 110 -10.66 -13.96 -2.89
CA ASP A 110 -11.76 -13.28 -3.58
C ASP A 110 -11.35 -11.89 -4.09
N ALA A 111 -10.47 -11.22 -3.34
CA ALA A 111 -9.96 -9.91 -3.66
C ALA A 111 -9.01 -9.91 -4.87
N ILE A 112 -8.18 -10.95 -5.02
CA ILE A 112 -7.39 -11.19 -6.25
C ILE A 112 -8.30 -11.36 -7.47
N GLN A 113 -9.49 -11.93 -7.29
CA GLN A 113 -10.50 -12.06 -8.34
C GLN A 113 -11.31 -10.78 -8.59
N GLY A 114 -11.01 -9.69 -7.89
CA GLY A 114 -11.73 -8.42 -8.00
C GLY A 114 -13.12 -8.41 -7.37
N LYS A 115 -13.46 -9.40 -6.54
CA LYS A 115 -14.79 -9.48 -5.89
C LYS A 115 -14.90 -8.61 -4.65
N THR A 116 -13.77 -8.28 -4.02
CA THR A 116 -13.67 -7.44 -2.83
C THR A 116 -12.29 -6.80 -2.74
N GLY A 117 -11.99 -6.09 -1.65
CA GLY A 117 -10.77 -5.30 -1.50
C GLY A 117 -10.88 -3.91 -2.13
N THR A 118 -9.79 -3.15 -1.99
CA THR A 118 -9.58 -1.91 -2.74
C THR A 118 -8.44 -2.11 -3.72
N MET A 119 -8.76 -2.06 -5.01
CA MET A 119 -7.82 -2.16 -6.11
C MET A 119 -7.28 -0.78 -6.48
N PHE A 120 -5.96 -0.68 -6.66
CA PHE A 120 -5.27 0.49 -7.17
C PHE A 120 -4.64 0.14 -8.51
N SER A 121 -5.01 0.86 -9.56
CA SER A 121 -4.51 0.66 -10.92
C SER A 121 -4.70 1.92 -11.76
N LEU A 122 -3.83 2.12 -12.76
CA LEU A 122 -3.99 3.14 -13.80
C LEU A 122 -5.27 2.97 -14.62
#